data_AF-A0A2X4T8K0-F1
#
_entry.id   AF-A0A2X4T8K0-F1
#
_cell.length_a   1.000
_cell.length_b   1.000
_cell.length_c   1.000
_cell.angle_alpha   90.00
_cell.angle_beta   90.00
_cell.angle_gamma   90.00
#
_symmetry.space_group_name_H-M   'P 1'
#
loop_
_entity.id
_entity.type
_entity.pdbx_description
1 polymer ?
#
loop_
_entity_poly.entity_id
_entity_poly.type
_entity_poly.pdbx_seq_one_letter_code
_entity_poly.pdbx_strand_id
1 'polypeptide(L)' 'MRELLNAGLLHEDVNTVAGFGLKRYTLEPWLNNGELDWREGAERSLDNDVIASF' A
#
# COMPACT_ATOMS: atom_id res chain seq x y z
N MET A 1 3.82 2.67 3.48
CA MET A 1 2.39 3.05 3.57
C MET A 1 1.63 2.14 4.53
N ARG A 2 1.55 0.82 4.24
CA ARG A 2 0.84 -0.16 5.08
C ARG A 2 1.15 -0.04 6.57
N GLU A 3 2.42 -0.14 6.94
CA GLU A 3 2.84 -0.13 8.34
C GLU A 3 2.47 1.15 9.07
N LEU A 4 2.66 2.30 8.42
CA LEU A 4 2.29 3.60 8.97
C LEU A 4 0.77 3.74 9.17
N LEU A 5 -0.03 3.27 8.21
CA LEU A 5 -1.50 3.25 8.33
C LEU A 5 -1.93 2.36 9.49
N ASN A 6 -1.36 1.15 9.59
CA ASN A 6 -1.67 0.21 10.68
C ASN A 6 -1.24 0.76 12.05
N ALA A 7 -0.15 1.52 12.10
CA ALA A 7 0.33 2.19 13.32
C ALA A 7 -0.44 3.49 13.66
N GLY A 8 -1.42 3.91 12.85
CA GLY A 8 -2.17 5.15 13.05
C GLY A 8 -1.36 6.42 12.79
N LEU A 9 -0.22 6.31 12.10
CA LEU A 9 0.69 7.40 11.76
C LEU A 9 0.31 8.09 10.44
N LEU A 10 -0.68 7.57 9.72
CA LEU A 10 -1.27 8.17 8.54
C LEU A 10 -2.79 8.18 8.66
N HIS A 11 -3.41 9.26 8.17
CA HIS A 11 -4.87 9.38 8.12
C HIS A 11 -5.44 8.56 6.96
N GLU A 12 -6.27 7.57 7.28
CA GLU A 12 -6.99 6.77 6.29
C GLU A 12 -8.09 7.59 5.59
N ASP A 13 -8.83 8.41 6.34
CA ASP A 13 -10.06 9.09 5.93
C ASP A 13 -9.80 10.36 5.10
N VAL A 14 -9.23 10.20 3.91
CA VAL A 14 -8.92 11.30 2.98
C VAL A 14 -9.38 11.04 1.55
N ASN A 15 -9.61 12.11 0.80
CA ASN A 15 -9.83 12.04 -0.64
C ASN A 15 -8.48 11.94 -1.36
N THR A 16 -8.35 11.00 -2.29
CA THR A 16 -7.18 10.83 -3.16
C THR A 16 -7.59 10.79 -4.62
N VAL A 17 -6.62 10.90 -5.53
CA VAL A 17 -6.87 10.70 -6.97
C VAL A 17 -7.36 9.29 -7.30
N ALA A 18 -7.05 8.30 -6.45
CA ALA A 18 -7.49 6.91 -6.59
C ALA A 18 -8.83 6.63 -5.89
N GLY A 19 -9.55 7.67 -5.43
CA GLY A 19 -10.79 7.56 -4.67
C GLY A 19 -10.61 7.86 -3.17
N PHE A 20 -11.67 7.68 -2.39
CA PHE A 20 -11.61 7.87 -0.95
C PHE A 20 -10.84 6.74 -0.26
N GLY A 21 -10.02 7.08 0.74
CA GLY A 21 -9.28 6.15 1.57
C GLY A 21 -7.82 5.97 1.13
N LEU A 22 -6.88 6.21 2.05
CA LEU A 22 -5.44 6.02 1.78
C LEU A 22 -5.03 4.55 1.61
N LYS A 23 -5.86 3.61 2.08
CA LYS A 23 -5.63 2.16 1.99
C LYS A 23 -5.41 1.67 0.56
N ARG A 24 -5.97 2.34 -0.45
CA ARG A 24 -5.77 1.97 -1.86
C ARG A 24 -4.29 2.06 -2.29
N TYR A 25 -3.48 2.89 -1.63
CA TYR A 25 -2.05 3.03 -1.88
C TYR A 25 -1.20 1.94 -1.21
N THR A 26 -1.82 0.93 -0.59
CA THR A 26 -1.12 -0.30 -0.17
C THR A 26 -1.26 -1.42 -1.20
N LEU A 27 -2.03 -1.20 -2.26
CA LEU A 27 -2.16 -2.13 -3.38
C LEU A 27 -1.06 -1.86 -4.40
N GLU A 28 -0.62 -2.92 -5.08
CA GLU A 28 0.32 -2.82 -6.19
C GLU A 28 -0.38 -3.09 -7.52
N PRO A 29 -0.18 -2.22 -8.54
CA PRO A 29 -0.66 -2.49 -9.87
C PRO A 29 0.21 -3.56 -10.52
N TRP A 30 -0.41 -4.45 -11.28
CA TRP A 30 0.31 -5.47 -12.02
C TRP A 30 -0.38 -5.75 -13.35
N LEU A 31 0.37 -6.37 -14.27
CA LEU A 31 -0.15 -6.76 -15.57
C LEU A 31 -0.74 -8.17 -15.48
N ASN A 32 -2.06 -8.24 -15.39
CA ASN A 32 -2.83 -9.49 -15.36
C ASN A 32 -3.25 -9.84 -16.78
N ASN A 33 -2.55 -10.77 -17.43
CA ASN A 33 -2.86 -11.23 -18.79
C ASN A 33 -3.02 -10.11 -19.84
N GLY A 34 -2.22 -9.05 -19.72
CA GLY A 34 -2.26 -7.90 -20.63
C GLY A 34 -3.17 -6.76 -20.19
N GLU A 35 -3.91 -6.93 -19.09
CA GLU A 35 -4.76 -5.89 -18.51
C GLU A 35 -4.17 -5.36 -17.19
N LEU A 36 -4.43 -4.09 -16.90
CA LEU A 36 -4.07 -3.49 -15.62
C LEU A 36 -5.01 -4.02 -14.54
N ASP A 37 -4.43 -4.60 -13.49
CA ASP A 37 -5.17 -5.07 -12.33
C ASP A 37 -4.40 -4.69 -11.04
N TRP A 38 -5.04 -4.86 -9.88
CA TRP A 38 -4.49 -4.48 -8.58
C TRP A 38 -4.52 -5.67 -7.63
N ARG A 39 -3.45 -5.84 -6.85
CA ARG A 39 -3.35 -6.88 -5.82
C ARG A 39 -2.77 -6.32 -4.53
N GLU A 40 -2.85 -7.10 -3.46
CA GLU A 40 -2.21 -6.72 -2.19
C GLU A 40 -0.69 -6.61 -2.39
N GLY A 41 -0.13 -5.44 -2.05
CA GLY A 41 1.32 -5.25 -2.00
C GLY A 41 1.93 -5.98 -0.81
N ALA A 42 3.26 -6.08 -0.79
CA ALA A 42 4.02 -6.78 0.23
C ALA A 42 3.54 -6.47 1.67
N GLU A 43 3.28 -7.52 2.45
CA GLU A 43 2.83 -7.39 3.85
C GLU A 43 3.97 -7.08 4.82
N ARG A 44 5.21 -7.39 4.43
CA ARG A 44 6.44 -7.17 5.21
C ARG A 44 7.59 -6.84 4.27
N SER A 45 8.63 -6.22 4.82
CA SER A 45 9.87 -6.00 4.07
C SER A 45 10.51 -7.33 3.66
N LEU A 46 11.16 -7.34 2.50
CA LEU A 46 11.98 -8.45 2.03
C LEU A 46 13.42 -8.35 2.54
N ASP A 47 13.83 -7.17 2.99
CA ASP A 47 15.14 -6.89 3.57
C ASP A 47 15.01 -5.79 4.62
N ASN A 48 15.13 -6.18 5.90
CA ASN A 48 14.94 -5.27 7.03
C ASN A 48 16.12 -4.30 7.22
N ASP A 49 17.28 -4.57 6.63
CA ASP A 49 18.41 -3.63 6.65
C ASP A 49 18.20 -2.48 5.64
N VAL A 50 17.28 -2.66 4.68
CA VAL A 50 16.93 -1.66 3.66
C VAL A 50 15.64 -0.93 3.99
N ILE A 51 14.56 -1.66 4.29
CA ILE A 51 13.29 -1.10 4.75
C ILE A 51 12.91 -1.78 6.05
N ALA A 52 12.98 -1.05 7.15
CA ALA A 52 12.65 -1.52 8.49
C ALA A 52 11.16 -1.33 8.82
N SER A 53 10.67 -2.18 9.72
CA SER A 53 9.36 -2.05 10.36
C SER A 53 9.48 -1.38 11.73
N PHE A 54 8.37 -0.81 12.23
CA PHE A 54 8.28 -0.18 13.56
C PHE A 54 8.26 -1.18 14.71
#